data_AF-A0A9E0V7H2-F1
#
_entry.id   AF-A0A9E0V7H2-F1
#
_cell.length_a   1.000
_cell.length_b   1.000
_cell.length_c   1.000
_cell.angle_alpha   90.00
_cell.angle_beta   90.00
_cell.angle_gamma   90.00
#
_symmetry.space_group_name_H-M   'P 1'
#
loop_
_entity.id
_entity.type
_entity.pdbx_description
1 polymer ?
#
loop_
_entity_poly.entity_id
_entity_poly.type
_entity_poly.pdbx_seq_one_letter_code
_entity_poly.pdbx_strand_id
1 'polypeptide(L)' 'MGKGDKRTRRGKIFAGSFGKTRPKYKKKTAPKPAETKTEE' A
#
# COMPACT_ATOMS: atom_id res chain seq x y z
N MET A 1 -13.02 -6.25 -7.36
CA MET A 1 -11.96 -6.96 -6.60
C MET A 1 -12.58 -7.92 -5.59
N GLY A 2 -12.65 -9.20 -5.94
CA GLY A 2 -13.26 -10.24 -5.10
C GLY A 2 -12.28 -10.91 -4.13
N LYS A 3 -12.75 -11.92 -3.40
CA LYS A 3 -11.94 -12.73 -2.48
C LYS A 3 -10.85 -13.56 -3.19
N GLY A 4 -11.03 -13.86 -4.48
CA GLY A 4 -10.07 -14.65 -5.25
C GLY A 4 -8.85 -13.88 -5.76
N ASP A 5 -8.91 -12.55 -5.82
CA ASP A 5 -7.83 -11.76 -6.41
C ASP A 5 -6.74 -11.42 -5.38
N LYS A 6 -5.65 -12.21 -5.40
CA LYS A 6 -4.48 -12.10 -4.53
C LYS A 6 -3.70 -10.79 -4.67
N ARG A 7 -3.94 -9.97 -5.70
CA ARG A 7 -3.29 -8.66 -5.83
C ARG A 7 -3.95 -7.61 -4.94
N THR A 8 -5.18 -7.86 -4.52
CA THR A 8 -6.04 -6.90 -3.84
C THR A 8 -5.99 -7.07 -2.33
N ARG A 9 -6.33 -6.02 -1.58
CA ARG A 9 -6.38 -6.11 -0.11
C ARG A 9 -7.38 -7.18 0.34
N ARG A 10 -8.56 -7.26 -0.30
CA ARG A 10 -9.60 -8.26 0.03
C ARG A 10 -9.15 -9.69 -0.24
N GLY A 11 -8.55 -9.95 -1.41
CA GLY A 11 -8.06 -11.31 -1.70
C GLY A 11 -6.86 -11.71 -0.85
N LYS A 12 -5.99 -10.76 -0.47
CA LYS A 12 -4.93 -11.02 0.52
C LYS A 12 -5.45 -11.27 1.93
N ILE A 13 -6.56 -10.65 2.34
CA ILE A 13 -7.23 -10.96 3.61
C ILE A 13 -7.74 -12.40 3.57
N PHE A 14 -8.45 -12.78 2.50
CA PHE A 14 -9.03 -14.11 2.37
C PHE A 14 -7.96 -15.21 2.28
N ALA A 15 -6.89 -14.98 1.52
CA ALA A 15 -5.77 -15.90 1.40
C ALA A 15 -4.80 -15.89 2.60
N GLY A 16 -5.00 -15.02 3.59
CA GLY A 16 -4.12 -14.89 4.77
C GLY A 16 -2.72 -14.30 4.49
N SER A 17 -2.40 -13.90 3.26
CA SER A 17 -1.06 -13.44 2.87
C SER A 17 -0.87 -11.92 3.01
N PHE A 18 0.38 -11.47 3.01
CA PHE A 18 0.77 -10.05 3.09
C PHE A 18 1.38 -9.54 1.78
N GLY A 19 1.60 -8.23 1.69
CA GLY A 19 2.45 -7.60 0.68
C GLY A 19 2.05 -6.14 0.45
N LYS A 20 2.35 -5.58 -0.74
CA LYS A 20 2.16 -4.15 -1.02
C LYS A 20 0.77 -3.61 -0.66
N THR A 21 -0.28 -4.34 -1.01
CA THR A 21 -1.69 -3.96 -0.79
C THR A 21 -2.26 -4.37 0.58
N ARG A 22 -1.60 -5.28 1.31
CA ARG A 22 -1.94 -5.68 2.69
C ARG A 22 -0.65 -5.82 3.51
N PRO A 23 -0.05 -4.70 3.93
CA PRO A 23 1.20 -4.72 4.69
C PRO A 23 0.98 -5.23 6.13
N LYS A 24 1.94 -5.98 6.67
CA LYS A 24 1.88 -6.51 8.05
C LYS A 24 2.06 -5.42 9.11
N TYR A 25 2.88 -4.43 8.79
CA TYR A 25 3.16 -3.27 9.65
C TYR A 25 2.82 -2.01 8.87
N LYS A 26 2.44 -0.93 9.57
CA LYS A 26 2.40 0.39 8.93
C LYS A 26 3.77 0.63 8.33
N LYS A 27 3.85 0.77 7.01
CA LYS A 27 5.08 1.25 6.37
C LYS A 27 5.37 2.59 7.05
N LYS A 28 6.55 2.72 7.68
CA LYS A 28 7.09 4.01 8.06
C LYS A 28 7.18 4.79 6.76
N THR A 29 6.20 5.62 6.49
CA THR A 29 6.27 6.57 5.39
C THR A 29 7.42 7.48 5.78
N ALA A 30 8.58 7.28 5.15
CA ALA A 30 9.56 8.34 5.11
C ALA A 30 8.80 9.59 4.65
N PRO A 31 8.87 10.71 5.39
CA PRO A 31 8.18 11.92 4.99
C PRO A 31 8.59 12.21 3.54
N LYS A 32 7.58 12.35 2.67
CA LYS A 32 7.84 12.80 1.30
C LYS A 32 8.61 14.13 1.42
N PRO A 33 9.76 14.30 0.74
CA PRO A 33 10.36 15.63 0.65
C PRO A 33 9.30 16.55 0.08
N ALA A 34 8.97 17.60 0.84
CA ALA A 34 8.05 18.62 0.41
C ALA A 34 8.60 19.22 -0.88
N GLU A 35 7.82 19.15 -1.96
CA GLU A 35 8.12 19.79 -3.22
C GLU A 35 8.24 21.30 -2.96
N THR A 36 9.47 21.82 -3.02
CA THR A 36 9.73 23.25 -3.16
C THR A 36 9.13 23.67 -4.50
N LYS A 37 8.02 24.41 -4.44
CA LYS A 37 7.51 25.16 -5.58
C LYS A 37 8.56 26.21 -5.94
N THR A 38 9.19 26.05 -7.09
CA THR A 38 9.87 27.15 -7.78
C THR A 38 8.88 27.68 -8.82
N GLU A 39 8.36 28.88 -8.56
CA GLU A 39 7.69 29.72 -9.56
C GLU A 39 8.80 30.44 -10.37
N GLU A 40 8.74 30.35 -11.70
CA GLU A 40 9.28 31.33 -12.66
C GLU A 40 8.34 31.40 -13.86
#